data_AF-A0A965V208-F1
#
_entry.id   AF-A0A965V208-F1
#
_cell.length_a   1.000
_cell.length_b   1.000
_cell.length_c   1.000
_cell.angle_alpha   90.00
_cell.angle_beta   90.00
_cell.angle_gamma   90.00
#
_symmetry.space_group_name_H-M   'P 1'
#
loop_
_entity.id
_entity.type
_entity.pdbx_description
1 polymer ?
#
loop_
_entity_poly.entity_id
_entity_poly.type
_entity_poly.pdbx_seq_one_letter_code
_entity_poly.pdbx_strand_id
1 'polypeptide(L)'
;MSVITKDIEFSHSILSYVISALQGEFAYQNILKRLGSTSMNEEEAKELQQKIQEVSQWLEQTLSGKPILQLEWDEPKSSEGKKVFAMSRELISDMKALATDLDSILTQKQFDEVPRNRIAILLAVLGKQTYARDNYFRCFYKLYKHFGNTEESARFRIGVKSSEKDLEHVNSFIVAFQGYSDLPLEFYHALFGEIIAMPGLLRTQAFDLMLLCAAYKKTFSFDDANIPQEESEQWEQLGIPPHEAGHWNAYKISPLEAQIWMQGGVPISSVAGLWKSWHFPPEEATGWYQAEFTPKEASDWANAGFSPEEARKLIERGVSHPSLFK
;
A
#
# COMPACT_ATOMS: atom_id res chain seq x y z
N MET A 1 -13.00 -1.45 -33.09
CA MET A 1 -12.72 -1.24 -31.65
C MET A 1 -11.66 -0.16 -31.57
N SER A 2 -11.78 0.80 -30.66
CA SER A 2 -10.70 1.77 -30.42
C SER A 2 -9.48 1.01 -29.90
N VAL A 3 -8.27 1.41 -30.30
CA VAL A 3 -7.02 0.87 -29.78
C VAL A 3 -6.60 1.73 -28.59
N ILE A 4 -6.20 1.09 -27.49
CA ILE A 4 -5.57 1.80 -26.38
C ILE A 4 -4.21 2.34 -26.82
N THR A 5 -4.06 3.66 -26.89
CA THR A 5 -2.77 4.28 -27.20
C THR A 5 -1.94 4.40 -25.93
N LYS A 6 -0.60 4.51 -26.07
CA LYS A 6 0.29 4.71 -24.92
C LYS A 6 -0.06 5.96 -24.12
N ASP A 7 -0.51 7.04 -24.77
CA ASP A 7 -0.95 8.27 -24.10
C ASP A 7 -2.24 8.08 -23.29
N ILE A 8 -3.19 7.28 -23.80
CA ILE A 8 -4.41 6.92 -23.08
C ILE A 8 -4.05 6.08 -21.85
N GLU A 9 -3.20 5.07 -22.02
CA GLU A 9 -2.78 4.21 -20.91
C GLU A 9 -2.00 5.00 -19.85
N PHE A 10 -1.09 5.88 -20.25
CA PHE A 10 -0.34 6.74 -19.34
C PHE A 10 -1.25 7.73 -18.59
N SER A 11 -2.10 8.48 -19.32
CA SER A 11 -3.08 9.39 -18.71
C SER A 11 -3.99 8.65 -17.72
N HIS A 12 -4.51 7.49 -18.14
CA HIS A 12 -5.41 6.71 -17.30
C HIS A 12 -4.70 6.17 -16.06
N SER A 13 -3.45 5.75 -16.16
CA SER A 13 -2.69 5.19 -15.04
C SER A 13 -2.51 6.21 -13.92
N ILE A 14 -2.02 7.42 -14.24
CA ILE A 14 -1.85 8.46 -13.23
C ILE A 14 -3.18 8.97 -12.67
N LEU A 15 -4.20 9.15 -13.53
CA LEU A 15 -5.54 9.49 -13.07
C LEU A 15 -6.13 8.43 -12.15
N SER A 16 -5.90 7.13 -12.44
CA SER A 16 -6.35 6.01 -11.61
C SER A 16 -5.68 6.01 -10.25
N TYR A 17 -4.38 6.29 -10.18
CA TYR A 17 -3.69 6.43 -8.88
C TYR A 17 -4.25 7.62 -8.08
N VAL A 18 -4.39 8.78 -8.72
CA VAL A 18 -4.88 10.00 -8.05
C VAL A 18 -6.32 9.82 -7.57
N ILE A 19 -7.25 9.36 -8.40
CA ILE A 19 -8.65 9.14 -7.97
C ILE A 19 -8.74 8.11 -6.85
N SER A 20 -7.94 7.05 -6.90
CA SER A 20 -7.93 6.00 -5.90
C SER A 20 -7.45 6.53 -4.55
N ALA A 21 -6.37 7.30 -4.55
CA ALA A 21 -5.85 7.93 -3.34
C ALA A 21 -6.86 8.94 -2.75
N LEU A 22 -7.49 9.78 -3.59
CA LEU A 22 -8.54 10.72 -3.15
C LEU A 22 -9.77 10.00 -2.59
N GLN A 23 -10.21 8.90 -3.21
CA GLN A 23 -11.32 8.07 -2.70
C GLN A 23 -10.95 7.41 -1.37
N GLY A 24 -9.71 6.94 -1.23
CA GLY A 24 -9.19 6.46 0.04
C GLY A 24 -9.23 7.53 1.13
N GLU A 25 -8.78 8.76 0.82
CA GLU A 25 -8.82 9.88 1.77
C GLU A 25 -10.27 10.27 2.13
N PHE A 26 -11.18 10.26 1.17
CA PHE A 26 -12.59 10.49 1.46
C PHE A 26 -13.18 9.40 2.37
N ALA A 27 -12.79 8.13 2.17
CA ALA A 27 -13.18 7.04 3.05
C ALA A 27 -12.57 7.20 4.46
N TYR A 28 -11.31 7.63 4.56
CA TYR A 28 -10.63 7.95 5.82
C TYR A 28 -11.45 8.93 6.66
N GLN A 29 -11.82 10.08 6.07
CA GLN A 29 -12.60 11.12 6.75
C GLN A 29 -13.99 10.61 7.20
N ASN A 30 -14.66 9.82 6.36
CA ASN A 30 -15.96 9.23 6.69
C ASN A 30 -15.88 8.19 7.80
N ILE A 31 -14.81 7.38 7.84
CA ILE A 31 -14.59 6.41 8.91
C ILE A 31 -14.29 7.15 10.22
N LEU A 32 -13.43 8.17 10.21
CA LEU A 32 -13.18 9.01 11.39
C LEU A 32 -14.48 9.63 11.92
N LYS A 33 -15.34 10.16 11.03
CA LYS A 33 -16.67 10.67 11.39
C LYS A 33 -17.52 9.60 12.07
N ARG A 34 -17.61 8.42 11.46
CA ARG A 34 -18.41 7.28 11.97
C ARG A 34 -17.91 6.80 13.33
N LEU A 35 -16.60 6.89 13.58
CA LEU A 35 -15.96 6.51 14.84
C LEU A 35 -15.98 7.62 15.89
N GLY A 36 -16.56 8.79 15.60
CA GLY A 36 -16.62 9.93 16.51
C GLY A 36 -15.25 10.54 16.82
N SER A 37 -14.27 10.38 15.91
CA SER A 37 -12.93 10.94 16.10
C SER A 37 -12.93 12.45 15.92
N THR A 38 -12.20 13.15 16.79
CA THR A 38 -11.97 14.60 16.69
C THR A 38 -11.03 14.99 15.55
N SER A 39 -10.34 14.01 14.95
CA SER A 39 -9.44 14.23 13.80
C SER A 39 -10.20 14.37 12.46
N MET A 40 -11.53 14.25 12.46
CA MET A 40 -12.34 14.40 11.26
C MET A 40 -12.42 15.87 10.82
N ASN A 41 -12.21 16.12 9.53
CA ASN A 41 -12.32 17.44 8.92
C ASN A 41 -13.42 17.46 7.84
N GLU A 42 -14.54 18.13 8.13
CA GLU A 42 -15.70 18.17 7.23
C GLU A 42 -15.45 19.05 5.99
N GLU A 43 -14.65 20.11 6.12
CA GLU A 43 -14.29 20.98 4.99
C GLU A 43 -13.40 20.23 4.00
N GLU A 44 -12.41 19.50 4.52
CA GLU A 44 -11.55 18.62 3.73
C GLU A 44 -12.35 17.53 3.00
N ALA A 45 -13.32 16.89 3.67
CA ALA A 45 -14.19 15.91 3.02
C ALA A 45 -14.99 16.51 1.83
N LYS A 46 -15.44 17.77 1.94
CA LYS A 46 -16.11 18.49 0.85
C LYS A 46 -15.16 18.83 -0.29
N GLU A 47 -13.94 19.28 0.01
CA GLU A 47 -12.91 19.55 -0.99
C GLU A 47 -12.52 18.27 -1.75
N LEU A 48 -12.30 17.16 -1.04
CA LEU A 48 -12.00 15.85 -1.62
C LEU A 48 -13.11 15.42 -2.59
N GLN A 49 -14.38 15.61 -2.23
CA GLN A 49 -15.49 15.28 -3.12
C GLN A 49 -15.45 16.07 -4.43
N GLN A 50 -15.07 17.35 -4.39
CA GLN A 50 -14.89 18.17 -5.60
C GLN A 50 -13.72 17.67 -6.44
N LYS A 51 -12.55 17.41 -5.82
CA LYS A 51 -11.38 16.85 -6.52
C LYS A 51 -11.70 15.49 -7.17
N ILE A 52 -12.43 14.62 -6.47
CA ILE A 52 -12.90 13.32 -6.99
C ILE A 52 -13.77 13.50 -8.23
N GLN A 53 -14.75 14.42 -8.18
CA GLN A 53 -15.65 14.67 -9.30
C GLN A 53 -14.88 15.14 -10.53
N GLU A 54 -13.94 16.06 -10.34
CA GLU A 54 -13.10 16.60 -11.40
C GLU A 54 -12.22 15.53 -12.06
N VAL A 55 -11.47 14.76 -11.26
CA VAL A 55 -10.60 13.69 -11.77
C VAL A 55 -11.41 12.59 -12.47
N SER A 56 -12.62 12.31 -11.97
CA SER A 56 -13.56 11.38 -12.63
C SER A 56 -13.97 11.85 -14.02
N GLN A 57 -14.17 13.15 -14.22
CA GLN A 57 -14.46 13.71 -15.55
C GLN A 57 -13.28 13.53 -16.50
N TRP A 58 -12.05 13.74 -16.04
CA TRP A 58 -10.85 13.52 -16.85
C TRP A 58 -10.63 12.04 -17.21
N LEU A 59 -11.00 11.11 -16.33
CA LEU A 59 -11.01 9.68 -16.64
C LEU A 59 -11.99 9.36 -17.77
N GLU A 60 -13.22 9.86 -17.72
CA GLU A 60 -14.19 9.65 -18.83
C GLU A 60 -13.70 10.27 -20.14
N GLN A 61 -13.09 11.47 -20.08
CA GLN A 61 -12.47 12.10 -21.25
C GLN A 61 -11.36 11.21 -21.84
N THR A 62 -10.51 10.63 -20.99
CA THR A 62 -9.43 9.73 -21.40
C THR A 62 -9.99 8.47 -22.05
N LEU A 63 -11.05 7.87 -21.49
CA LEU A 63 -11.76 6.73 -22.10
C LEU A 63 -12.38 7.08 -23.45
N SER A 64 -12.83 8.33 -23.65
CA SER A 64 -13.33 8.82 -24.93
C SER A 64 -12.24 9.05 -26.00
N GLY A 65 -10.98 8.68 -25.72
CA GLY A 65 -9.84 8.83 -26.62
C GLY A 65 -9.17 10.20 -26.57
N LYS A 66 -9.40 10.98 -25.51
CA LYS A 66 -8.81 12.31 -25.28
C LYS A 66 -7.89 12.27 -24.06
N PRO A 67 -6.64 11.81 -24.19
CA PRO A 67 -5.71 11.78 -23.08
C PRO A 67 -5.38 13.21 -22.63
N ILE A 68 -5.30 13.43 -21.31
CA ILE A 68 -4.90 14.72 -20.73
C ILE A 68 -3.37 14.88 -20.64
N LEU A 69 -2.63 13.79 -20.82
CA LEU A 69 -1.18 13.72 -20.80
C LEU A 69 -0.68 12.97 -22.04
N GLN A 70 0.42 13.42 -22.63
CA GLN A 70 1.06 12.75 -23.77
C GLN A 70 2.52 12.50 -23.44
N LEU A 71 3.05 11.33 -23.82
CA LEU A 71 4.43 10.91 -23.52
C LEU A 71 5.48 11.65 -24.34
N GLU A 72 5.10 12.23 -25.48
CA GLU A 72 5.96 13.06 -26.33
C GLU A 72 6.27 14.43 -25.69
N TRP A 73 5.56 14.81 -24.63
CA TRP A 73 5.82 16.07 -23.95
C TRP A 73 7.05 15.95 -23.03
N ASP A 74 7.65 17.10 -22.77
CA ASP A 74 8.70 17.31 -21.77
C ASP A 74 8.13 17.67 -20.39
N GLU A 75 6.87 18.09 -20.34
CA GLU A 75 6.10 18.39 -19.13
C GLU A 75 4.59 18.36 -19.43
N PRO A 76 3.70 18.29 -18.42
CA PRO A 76 2.27 18.43 -18.63
C PRO A 76 1.90 19.78 -19.28
N LYS A 77 1.36 19.76 -20.51
CA LYS A 77 1.00 20.98 -21.25
C LYS A 77 -0.44 21.43 -21.03
N SER A 78 -1.36 20.49 -20.83
CA SER A 78 -2.78 20.78 -20.54
C SER A 78 -2.98 21.34 -19.13
N SER A 79 -4.03 22.12 -18.93
CA SER A 79 -4.44 22.60 -17.60
C SER A 79 -4.73 21.44 -16.63
N GLU A 80 -5.39 20.42 -17.13
CA GLU A 80 -5.79 19.20 -16.44
C GLU A 80 -4.56 18.40 -16.03
N GLY A 81 -3.62 18.19 -16.95
CA GLY A 81 -2.37 17.48 -16.68
C GLY A 81 -1.52 18.18 -15.62
N LYS A 82 -1.42 19.52 -15.68
CA LYS A 82 -0.73 20.31 -14.64
C LYS A 82 -1.40 20.14 -13.27
N LYS A 83 -2.73 20.15 -13.23
CA LYS A 83 -3.50 20.00 -12.00
C LYS A 83 -3.38 18.60 -11.40
N VAL A 84 -3.44 17.54 -12.23
CA VAL A 84 -3.17 16.16 -11.80
C VAL A 84 -1.77 16.04 -11.20
N PHE A 85 -0.75 16.63 -11.81
CA PHE A 85 0.61 16.62 -11.26
C PHE A 85 0.75 17.38 -9.94
N ALA A 86 0.00 18.46 -9.74
CA ALA A 86 -0.04 19.16 -8.47
C ALA A 86 -0.70 18.29 -7.38
N MET A 87 -1.86 17.69 -7.68
CA MET A 87 -2.54 16.75 -6.78
C MET A 87 -1.64 15.56 -6.43
N SER A 88 -0.91 15.00 -7.39
CA SER A 88 0.01 13.90 -7.14
C SER A 88 1.09 14.26 -6.12
N ARG A 89 1.64 15.48 -6.17
CA ARG A 89 2.66 15.94 -5.21
C ARG A 89 2.10 16.12 -3.80
N GLU A 90 0.89 16.66 -3.67
CA GLU A 90 0.17 16.72 -2.38
C GLU A 90 0.01 15.31 -1.81
N LEU A 91 -0.55 14.39 -2.58
CA LEU A 91 -0.77 13.01 -2.17
C LEU A 91 0.52 12.27 -1.76
N ILE A 92 1.61 12.47 -2.51
CA ILE A 92 2.94 11.92 -2.15
C ILE A 92 3.38 12.42 -0.76
N SER A 93 3.23 13.71 -0.50
CA SER A 93 3.56 14.31 0.79
C SER A 93 2.70 13.73 1.91
N ASP A 94 1.38 13.67 1.70
CA ASP A 94 0.42 13.19 2.69
C ASP A 94 0.64 11.71 3.04
N MET A 95 0.90 10.87 2.04
CA MET A 95 1.20 9.44 2.25
C MET A 95 2.49 9.25 3.06
N LYS A 96 3.54 10.05 2.80
CA LYS A 96 4.80 9.99 3.55
C LYS A 96 4.61 10.46 5.01
N ALA A 97 3.85 11.53 5.22
CA ALA A 97 3.51 12.03 6.56
C ALA A 97 2.73 10.97 7.34
N LEU A 98 1.68 10.42 6.74
CA LEU A 98 0.85 9.37 7.35
C LEU A 98 1.68 8.11 7.68
N ALA A 99 2.57 7.68 6.80
CA ALA A 99 3.45 6.54 7.07
C ALA A 99 4.37 6.78 8.28
N THR A 100 4.85 8.02 8.44
CA THR A 100 5.68 8.42 9.60
C THR A 100 4.88 8.41 10.89
N ASP A 101 3.64 8.91 10.86
CA ASP A 101 2.74 8.88 12.01
C ASP A 101 2.41 7.44 12.43
N LEU A 102 2.15 6.55 11.47
CA LEU A 102 1.92 5.14 11.75
C LEU A 102 3.14 4.44 12.35
N ASP A 103 4.34 4.70 11.83
CA ASP A 103 5.58 4.17 12.43
C ASP A 103 5.66 4.54 13.93
N SER A 104 5.26 5.77 14.29
CA SER A 104 5.27 6.21 15.70
C SER A 104 4.24 5.50 16.58
N ILE A 105 3.10 5.08 16.01
CA ILE A 105 2.06 4.35 16.73
C ILE A 105 2.46 2.88 16.89
N LEU A 106 2.98 2.27 15.81
CA LEU A 106 3.29 0.84 15.76
C LEU A 106 4.58 0.45 16.49
N THR A 107 5.45 1.41 16.80
CA THR A 107 6.67 1.19 17.58
C THR A 107 6.47 1.31 19.10
N GLN A 108 5.24 1.56 19.56
CA GLN A 108 4.92 1.58 20.99
C GLN A 108 5.06 0.18 21.58
N LYS A 109 5.65 0.07 22.78
CA LYS A 109 5.99 -1.23 23.41
C LYS A 109 4.80 -2.15 23.65
N GLN A 110 3.60 -1.60 23.82
CA GLN A 110 2.37 -2.33 24.10
C GLN A 110 1.25 -1.78 23.22
N PHE A 111 0.91 -2.52 22.16
CA PHE A 111 -0.09 -2.08 21.19
C PHE A 111 -1.52 -2.08 21.77
N ASP A 112 -1.75 -2.88 22.81
CA ASP A 112 -2.98 -2.94 23.60
C ASP A 112 -3.15 -1.75 24.56
N GLU A 113 -2.09 -0.97 24.82
CA GLU A 113 -2.15 0.31 25.54
C GLU A 113 -2.43 1.51 24.62
N VAL A 114 -2.54 1.30 23.30
CA VAL A 114 -2.77 2.38 22.35
C VAL A 114 -4.12 3.04 22.62
N PRO A 115 -4.17 4.37 22.83
CA PRO A 115 -5.41 5.07 23.12
C PRO A 115 -6.49 4.83 22.06
N ARG A 116 -7.75 4.72 22.49
CA ARG A 116 -8.90 4.43 21.62
C ARG A 116 -9.02 5.38 20.41
N ASN A 117 -8.67 6.66 20.57
CA ASN A 117 -8.66 7.62 19.46
C ASN A 117 -7.58 7.32 18.41
N ARG A 118 -6.42 6.78 18.83
CA ARG A 118 -5.37 6.29 17.92
C ARG A 118 -5.81 5.01 17.22
N ILE A 119 -6.51 4.10 17.89
CA ILE A 119 -7.13 2.93 17.24
C ILE A 119 -8.13 3.34 16.15
N ALA A 120 -8.93 4.38 16.40
CA ALA A 120 -9.83 4.92 15.37
C ALA A 120 -9.08 5.43 14.13
N ILE A 121 -7.89 6.05 14.31
CA ILE A 121 -7.02 6.45 13.20
C ILE A 121 -6.51 5.22 12.44
N LEU A 122 -6.02 4.19 13.13
CA LEU A 122 -5.54 2.96 12.48
C LEU A 122 -6.62 2.28 11.63
N LEU A 123 -7.86 2.21 12.15
CA LEU A 123 -9.02 1.70 11.42
C LEU A 123 -9.36 2.56 10.20
N ALA A 124 -9.29 3.90 10.34
CA ALA A 124 -9.52 4.80 9.22
C ALA A 124 -8.45 4.64 8.15
N VAL A 125 -7.18 4.43 8.50
CA VAL A 125 -6.11 4.16 7.53
C VAL A 125 -6.30 2.80 6.84
N LEU A 126 -6.68 1.76 7.59
CA LEU A 126 -7.00 0.46 7.01
C LEU A 126 -8.13 0.59 5.97
N GLY A 127 -9.17 1.37 6.30
CA GLY A 127 -10.22 1.72 5.36
C GLY A 127 -9.73 2.52 4.16
N LYS A 128 -8.94 3.58 4.39
CA LYS A 128 -8.31 4.39 3.33
C LYS A 128 -7.65 3.51 2.28
N GLN A 129 -6.80 2.59 2.73
CA GLN A 129 -6.04 1.72 1.84
C GLN A 129 -6.92 0.75 1.08
N THR A 130 -7.89 0.14 1.75
CA THR A 130 -8.80 -0.82 1.12
C THR A 130 -9.70 -0.16 0.08
N TYR A 131 -10.25 1.03 0.38
CA TYR A 131 -11.04 1.80 -0.58
C TYR A 131 -10.21 2.32 -1.75
N ALA A 132 -8.97 2.76 -1.52
CA ALA A 132 -8.07 3.16 -2.60
C ALA A 132 -7.79 1.99 -3.55
N ARG A 133 -7.44 0.81 -3.00
CA ARG A 133 -7.17 -0.39 -3.81
C ARG A 133 -8.40 -0.87 -4.59
N ASP A 134 -9.60 -0.84 -3.99
CA ASP A 134 -10.84 -1.18 -4.68
C ASP A 134 -11.07 -0.26 -5.89
N ASN A 135 -10.95 1.06 -5.69
CA ASN A 135 -11.09 2.04 -6.77
C ASN A 135 -10.05 1.83 -7.87
N TYR A 136 -8.80 1.54 -7.50
CA TYR A 136 -7.72 1.26 -8.46
C TYR A 136 -8.09 0.10 -9.38
N PHE A 137 -8.52 -1.03 -8.81
CA PHE A 137 -8.91 -2.19 -9.61
C PHE A 137 -10.13 -1.92 -10.48
N ARG A 138 -11.11 -1.14 -9.98
CA ARG A 138 -12.30 -0.76 -10.77
C ARG A 138 -11.96 0.15 -11.94
N CYS A 139 -11.06 1.11 -11.76
CA CYS A 139 -10.60 1.99 -12.83
C CYS A 139 -9.96 1.20 -13.97
N PHE A 140 -8.99 0.34 -13.67
CA PHE A 140 -8.33 -0.47 -14.70
C PHE A 140 -9.24 -1.53 -15.31
N TYR A 141 -10.12 -2.15 -14.51
CA TYR A 141 -11.17 -3.01 -15.06
C TYR A 141 -12.03 -2.28 -16.09
N LYS A 142 -12.45 -1.03 -15.77
CA LYS A 142 -13.24 -0.20 -16.68
C LYS A 142 -12.47 0.14 -17.96
N LEU A 143 -11.21 0.53 -17.85
CA LEU A 143 -10.32 0.80 -19.00
C LEU A 143 -10.24 -0.40 -19.95
N TYR A 144 -9.75 -1.53 -19.46
CA TYR A 144 -9.49 -2.67 -20.33
C TYR A 144 -10.79 -3.26 -20.88
N LYS A 145 -11.89 -3.23 -20.12
CA LYS A 145 -13.21 -3.59 -20.63
C LYS A 145 -13.68 -2.65 -21.74
N HIS A 146 -13.49 -1.34 -21.60
CA HIS A 146 -13.89 -0.34 -22.59
C HIS A 146 -13.20 -0.56 -23.95
N PHE A 147 -11.90 -0.88 -23.92
CA PHE A 147 -11.10 -1.14 -25.14
C PHE A 147 -11.13 -2.60 -25.61
N GLY A 148 -11.96 -3.47 -25.00
CA GLY A 148 -12.13 -4.85 -25.44
C GLY A 148 -10.96 -5.80 -25.11
N ASN A 149 -10.07 -5.42 -24.19
CA ASN A 149 -8.99 -6.28 -23.70
C ASN A 149 -9.53 -7.26 -22.63
N THR A 150 -9.97 -8.43 -23.09
CA THR A 150 -10.66 -9.44 -22.27
C THR A 150 -9.75 -10.09 -21.22
N GLU A 151 -8.48 -10.31 -21.53
CA GLU A 151 -7.50 -10.91 -20.62
C GLU A 151 -7.19 -9.97 -19.45
N GLU A 152 -6.81 -8.73 -19.75
CA GLU A 152 -6.50 -7.73 -18.72
C GLU A 152 -7.73 -7.39 -17.88
N SER A 153 -8.90 -7.20 -18.50
CA SER A 153 -10.13 -6.97 -17.73
C SER A 153 -10.51 -8.16 -16.85
N ALA A 154 -10.22 -9.41 -17.25
CA ALA A 154 -10.42 -10.57 -16.39
C ALA A 154 -9.47 -10.55 -15.18
N ARG A 155 -8.20 -10.16 -15.37
CA ARG A 155 -7.23 -9.99 -14.28
C ARG A 155 -7.70 -8.96 -13.25
N PHE A 156 -8.07 -7.77 -13.69
CA PHE A 156 -8.55 -6.71 -12.79
C PHE A 156 -9.88 -7.04 -12.12
N ARG A 157 -10.76 -7.83 -12.76
CA ARG A 157 -11.99 -8.31 -12.14
C ARG A 157 -11.73 -9.22 -10.93
N ILE A 158 -10.64 -10.01 -10.94
CA ILE A 158 -10.24 -10.80 -9.77
C ILE A 158 -9.86 -9.86 -8.63
N GLY A 159 -9.09 -8.81 -8.92
CA GLY A 159 -8.73 -7.75 -7.97
C GLY A 159 -9.95 -7.11 -7.32
N VAL A 160 -10.95 -6.70 -8.12
CA VAL A 160 -12.22 -6.14 -7.61
C VAL A 160 -12.94 -7.07 -6.64
N LYS A 161 -13.00 -8.37 -6.95
CA LYS A 161 -13.64 -9.34 -6.04
C LYS A 161 -12.86 -9.54 -4.74
N SER A 162 -11.54 -9.45 -4.81
CA SER A 162 -10.70 -9.51 -3.61
C SER A 162 -10.92 -8.28 -2.74
N SER A 163 -10.90 -7.08 -3.33
CA SER A 163 -11.09 -5.83 -2.59
C SER A 163 -12.48 -5.72 -1.96
N GLU A 164 -13.52 -6.29 -2.57
CA GLU A 164 -14.85 -6.38 -1.96
C GLU A 164 -14.84 -7.17 -0.64
N LYS A 165 -14.14 -8.30 -0.57
CA LYS A 165 -13.97 -9.06 0.68
C LYS A 165 -13.16 -8.29 1.72
N ASP A 166 -12.14 -7.59 1.27
CA ASP A 166 -11.31 -6.77 2.15
C ASP A 166 -12.13 -5.61 2.74
N LEU A 167 -13.05 -5.01 1.97
CA LEU A 167 -13.98 -4.00 2.48
C LEU A 167 -14.93 -4.55 3.54
N GLU A 168 -15.46 -5.77 3.34
CA GLU A 168 -16.26 -6.47 4.34
C GLU A 168 -15.46 -6.71 5.63
N HIS A 169 -14.20 -7.14 5.49
CA HIS A 169 -13.28 -7.36 6.60
C HIS A 169 -13.02 -6.07 7.39
N VAL A 170 -12.68 -4.97 6.73
CA VAL A 170 -12.52 -3.66 7.40
C VAL A 170 -13.80 -3.21 8.10
N ASN A 171 -14.96 -3.39 7.47
CA ASN A 171 -16.22 -3.03 8.12
C ASN A 171 -16.50 -3.89 9.36
N SER A 172 -16.05 -5.14 9.40
CA SER A 172 -16.14 -5.99 10.58
C SER A 172 -15.35 -5.41 11.76
N PHE A 173 -14.14 -4.89 11.53
CA PHE A 173 -13.35 -4.20 12.55
C PHE A 173 -14.04 -2.93 13.04
N ILE A 174 -14.61 -2.13 12.14
CA ILE A 174 -15.33 -0.90 12.49
C ILE A 174 -16.54 -1.23 13.39
N VAL A 175 -17.32 -2.24 13.03
CA VAL A 175 -18.48 -2.69 13.82
C VAL A 175 -18.04 -3.20 15.19
N ALA A 176 -17.01 -4.05 15.25
CA ALA A 176 -16.45 -4.54 16.50
C ALA A 176 -15.99 -3.39 17.40
N PHE A 177 -15.21 -2.45 16.85
CA PHE A 177 -14.75 -1.27 17.57
C PHE A 177 -15.91 -0.46 18.15
N GLN A 178 -16.98 -0.23 17.39
CA GLN A 178 -18.17 0.50 17.86
C GLN A 178 -18.96 -0.27 18.95
N GLY A 179 -18.93 -1.61 18.92
CA GLY A 179 -19.68 -2.46 19.85
C GLY A 179 -19.04 -2.65 21.22
N TYR A 180 -17.72 -2.48 21.33
CA TYR A 180 -16.98 -2.65 22.59
C TYR A 180 -16.76 -1.32 23.31
N SER A 181 -17.14 -1.25 24.60
CA SER A 181 -16.64 -0.19 25.51
C SER A 181 -15.14 -0.34 25.72
N ASP A 182 -14.72 -1.56 26.04
CA ASP A 182 -13.35 -1.98 26.27
C ASP A 182 -12.97 -3.03 25.23
N LEU A 183 -11.94 -2.74 24.44
CA LEU A 183 -11.53 -3.60 23.33
C LEU A 183 -10.82 -4.85 23.88
N PRO A 184 -11.22 -6.06 23.46
CA PRO A 184 -10.54 -7.29 23.89
C PRO A 184 -9.14 -7.37 23.26
N LEU A 185 -8.20 -8.08 23.91
CA LEU A 185 -6.81 -8.22 23.44
C LEU A 185 -6.73 -8.80 22.02
N GLU A 186 -7.63 -9.73 21.69
CA GLU A 186 -7.72 -10.35 20.37
C GLU A 186 -8.02 -9.34 19.27
N PHE A 187 -8.78 -8.28 19.57
CA PHE A 187 -9.04 -7.20 18.62
C PHE A 187 -7.74 -6.45 18.29
N TYR A 188 -6.93 -6.13 19.31
CA TYR A 188 -5.65 -5.45 19.11
C TYR A 188 -4.69 -6.31 18.29
N HIS A 189 -4.55 -7.60 18.61
CA HIS A 189 -3.69 -8.49 17.84
C HIS A 189 -4.14 -8.64 16.38
N ALA A 190 -5.46 -8.76 16.15
CA ALA A 190 -6.00 -8.83 14.79
C ALA A 190 -5.73 -7.54 14.02
N LEU A 191 -6.03 -6.37 14.61
CA LEU A 191 -5.80 -5.08 13.96
C LEU A 191 -4.32 -4.82 13.70
N PHE A 192 -3.44 -5.19 14.65
CA PHE A 192 -2.00 -5.08 14.49
C PHE A 192 -1.54 -5.83 13.25
N GLY A 193 -1.98 -7.09 13.09
CA GLY A 193 -1.62 -7.90 11.93
C GLY A 193 -2.04 -7.29 10.58
N GLU A 194 -3.16 -6.56 10.53
CA GLU A 194 -3.62 -5.87 9.33
C GLU A 194 -2.85 -4.58 9.03
N ILE A 195 -2.42 -3.85 10.07
CA ILE A 195 -1.88 -2.49 9.91
C ILE A 195 -0.34 -2.45 9.92
N ILE A 196 0.33 -3.49 10.40
CA ILE A 196 1.79 -3.50 10.62
C ILE A 196 2.59 -3.19 9.35
N ALA A 197 2.10 -3.60 8.18
CA ALA A 197 2.74 -3.36 6.88
C ALA A 197 2.39 -2.00 6.26
N MET A 198 1.40 -1.30 6.81
CA MET A 198 0.79 -0.11 6.20
C MET A 198 1.77 1.04 5.98
N PRO A 199 2.73 1.35 6.88
CA PRO A 199 3.72 2.38 6.63
C PRO A 199 4.53 2.14 5.34
N GLY A 200 4.97 0.89 5.10
CA GLY A 200 5.70 0.51 3.90
C GLY A 200 4.85 0.56 2.63
N LEU A 201 3.58 0.14 2.74
CA LEU A 201 2.62 0.22 1.63
C LEU A 201 2.34 1.67 1.21
N LEU A 202 2.13 2.58 2.17
CA LEU A 202 1.92 4.01 1.88
C LEU A 202 3.16 4.65 1.23
N ARG A 203 4.36 4.33 1.71
CA ARG A 203 5.61 4.80 1.08
C ARG A 203 5.78 4.25 -0.33
N THR A 204 5.39 2.99 -0.55
CA THR A 204 5.42 2.36 -1.89
C THR A 204 4.46 3.07 -2.85
N GLN A 205 3.23 3.36 -2.42
CA GLN A 205 2.26 4.11 -3.26
C GLN A 205 2.74 5.52 -3.58
N ALA A 206 3.33 6.20 -2.59
CA ALA A 206 3.95 7.51 -2.82
C ALA A 206 5.08 7.41 -3.86
N PHE A 207 5.88 6.34 -3.79
CA PHE A 207 6.94 6.07 -4.75
C PHE A 207 6.40 5.74 -6.16
N ASP A 208 5.36 4.91 -6.28
CA ASP A 208 4.70 4.60 -7.55
C ASP A 208 4.17 5.87 -8.24
N LEU A 209 3.55 6.75 -7.47
CA LEU A 209 3.04 8.02 -7.98
C LEU A 209 4.17 8.97 -8.41
N MET A 210 5.30 8.92 -7.71
CA MET A 210 6.50 9.65 -8.08
C MET A 210 7.12 9.12 -9.39
N LEU A 211 7.16 7.80 -9.59
CA LEU A 211 7.58 7.18 -10.86
C LEU A 211 6.69 7.63 -12.01
N LEU A 212 5.36 7.64 -11.81
CA LEU A 212 4.42 8.13 -12.82
C LEU A 212 4.64 9.62 -13.15
N CYS A 213 4.92 10.45 -12.14
CA CYS A 213 5.25 11.86 -12.36
C CYS A 213 6.62 12.04 -13.03
N ALA A 214 7.52 11.06 -12.89
CA ALA A 214 8.83 11.07 -13.52
C ALA A 214 8.84 10.58 -14.97
N ALA A 215 7.68 10.19 -15.53
CA ALA A 215 7.59 9.74 -16.93
C ALA A 215 8.06 10.78 -17.97
N TYR A 216 8.09 12.06 -17.59
CA TYR A 216 8.62 13.16 -18.42
C TYR A 216 10.13 13.36 -18.33
N LYS A 217 10.78 12.66 -17.40
CA LYS A 217 12.24 12.69 -17.28
C LYS A 217 12.83 11.72 -18.30
N LYS A 218 13.93 12.13 -18.93
CA LYS A 218 14.71 11.27 -19.83
C LYS A 218 15.32 10.06 -19.08
N THR A 219 15.62 10.24 -17.81
CA THR A 219 16.25 9.26 -16.92
C THR A 219 15.67 9.40 -15.52
N PHE A 220 15.52 8.28 -14.81
CA PHE A 220 15.15 8.24 -13.40
C PHE A 220 16.38 7.84 -12.58
N SER A 221 16.84 8.72 -11.71
CA SER A 221 18.06 8.59 -10.91
C SER A 221 17.77 8.20 -9.45
N PHE A 222 18.82 7.90 -8.67
CA PHE A 222 18.68 7.64 -7.24
C PHE A 222 18.22 8.87 -6.45
N ASP A 223 18.64 10.08 -6.86
CA ASP A 223 18.14 11.33 -6.31
C ASP A 223 16.62 11.46 -6.50
N ASP A 224 16.12 11.07 -7.69
CA ASP A 224 14.68 11.04 -7.96
C ASP A 224 13.95 10.03 -7.08
N ALA A 225 14.62 8.94 -6.68
CA ALA A 225 14.10 7.96 -5.73
C ALA A 225 14.20 8.41 -4.26
N ASN A 226 14.73 9.61 -3.98
CA ASN A 226 15.09 10.10 -2.65
C ASN A 226 16.06 9.18 -1.90
N ILE A 227 17.01 8.59 -2.63
CA ILE A 227 18.06 7.75 -2.04
C ILE A 227 19.32 8.62 -1.90
N PRO A 228 19.93 8.70 -0.70
CA PRO A 228 21.17 9.46 -0.51
C PRO A 228 22.30 8.96 -1.42
N GLN A 229 23.20 9.86 -1.82
CA GLN A 229 24.33 9.52 -2.69
C GLN A 229 25.19 8.37 -2.13
N GLU A 230 25.43 8.35 -0.81
CA GLU A 230 26.19 7.27 -0.14
C GLU A 230 25.55 5.89 -0.33
N GLU A 231 24.22 5.80 -0.30
CA GLU A 231 23.49 4.55 -0.56
C GLU A 231 23.42 4.22 -2.05
N SER A 232 23.41 5.24 -2.91
CA SER A 232 23.29 5.09 -4.37
C SER A 232 24.43 4.26 -4.95
N GLU A 233 25.67 4.51 -4.51
CA GLU A 233 26.85 3.75 -4.95
C GLU A 233 26.74 2.26 -4.57
N GLN A 234 26.15 1.95 -3.42
CA GLN A 234 25.95 0.56 -2.97
C GLN A 234 24.86 -0.14 -3.78
N TRP A 235 23.76 0.55 -4.08
CA TRP A 235 22.72 0.02 -4.98
C TRP A 235 23.27 -0.25 -6.39
N GLU A 236 24.11 0.64 -6.91
CA GLU A 236 24.81 0.45 -8.20
C GLU A 236 25.73 -0.76 -8.18
N GLN A 237 26.49 -0.96 -7.10
CA GLN A 237 27.37 -2.14 -6.93
C GLN A 237 26.57 -3.45 -6.89
N LEU A 238 25.34 -3.42 -6.36
CA LEU A 238 24.41 -4.55 -6.39
C LEU A 238 23.73 -4.74 -7.76
N GLY A 239 23.91 -3.80 -8.69
CA GLY A 239 23.24 -3.80 -10.00
C GLY A 239 21.75 -3.51 -9.91
N ILE A 240 21.28 -2.91 -8.80
CA ILE A 240 19.87 -2.59 -8.58
C ILE A 240 19.59 -1.18 -9.10
N PRO A 241 18.68 -1.01 -10.07
CA PRO A 241 18.38 0.30 -10.64
C PRO A 241 17.57 1.18 -9.66
N PRO A 242 17.55 2.51 -9.85
CA PRO A 242 16.89 3.45 -8.91
C PRO A 242 15.41 3.18 -8.66
N HIS A 243 14.68 2.68 -9.66
CA HIS A 243 13.26 2.36 -9.49
C HIS A 243 13.05 1.17 -8.54
N GLU A 244 13.90 0.13 -8.64
CA GLU A 244 13.83 -1.02 -7.75
C GLU A 244 14.34 -0.67 -6.35
N ALA A 245 15.47 0.06 -6.26
CA ALA A 245 16.02 0.53 -4.99
C ALA A 245 15.02 1.41 -4.22
N GLY A 246 14.24 2.25 -4.92
CA GLY A 246 13.21 3.07 -4.29
C GLY A 246 12.09 2.25 -3.64
N HIS A 247 11.76 1.07 -4.17
CA HIS A 247 10.83 0.16 -3.50
C HIS A 247 11.43 -0.46 -2.23
N TRP A 248 12.71 -0.84 -2.23
CA TRP A 248 13.40 -1.27 -1.00
C TRP A 248 13.46 -0.16 0.06
N ASN A 249 13.79 1.06 -0.37
CA ASN A 249 13.80 2.25 0.48
C ASN A 249 12.42 2.56 1.07
N ALA A 250 11.33 2.30 0.35
CA ALA A 250 9.97 2.46 0.87
C ALA A 250 9.68 1.59 2.12
N TYR A 251 10.36 0.45 2.26
CA TYR A 251 10.32 -0.40 3.46
C TYR A 251 11.48 -0.14 4.44
N LYS A 252 12.24 0.95 4.24
CA LYS A 252 13.44 1.28 5.01
C LYS A 252 14.47 0.15 5.02
N ILE A 253 14.62 -0.55 3.89
CA ILE A 253 15.59 -1.63 3.72
C ILE A 253 16.81 -1.05 2.98
N SER A 254 17.96 -1.11 3.65
CA SER A 254 19.24 -0.62 3.10
C SER A 254 19.78 -1.53 1.98
N PRO A 255 20.73 -1.08 1.15
CA PRO A 255 21.36 -1.91 0.12
C PRO A 255 21.89 -3.25 0.67
N LEU A 256 22.65 -3.20 1.78
CA LEU A 256 23.21 -4.40 2.40
C LEU A 256 22.12 -5.34 2.91
N GLU A 257 21.08 -4.81 3.54
CA GLU A 257 19.96 -5.61 4.03
C GLU A 257 19.19 -6.25 2.88
N ALA A 258 18.94 -5.50 1.78
CA ALA A 258 18.31 -6.04 0.58
C ALA A 258 19.14 -7.16 -0.06
N GLN A 259 20.48 -7.03 -0.07
CA GLN A 259 21.37 -8.09 -0.53
C GLN A 259 21.16 -9.39 0.27
N ILE A 260 21.06 -9.30 1.60
CA ILE A 260 20.83 -10.46 2.46
C ILE A 260 19.45 -11.07 2.17
N TRP A 261 18.39 -10.26 2.08
CA TRP A 261 17.05 -10.74 1.71
C TRP A 261 17.02 -11.47 0.36
N MET A 262 17.64 -10.89 -0.66
CA MET A 262 17.71 -11.50 -1.99
C MET A 262 18.49 -12.81 -1.98
N GLN A 263 19.63 -12.88 -1.28
CA GLN A 263 20.42 -14.10 -1.13
C GLN A 263 19.67 -15.19 -0.34
N GLY A 264 18.82 -14.79 0.61
CA GLY A 264 17.90 -15.66 1.34
C GLY A 264 16.70 -16.16 0.52
N GLY A 265 16.54 -15.70 -0.73
CA GLY A 265 15.43 -16.11 -1.60
C GLY A 265 14.15 -15.29 -1.40
N VAL A 266 14.24 -14.09 -0.80
CA VAL A 266 13.15 -13.13 -0.66
C VAL A 266 13.45 -11.89 -1.52
N PRO A 267 13.35 -11.97 -2.86
CA PRO A 267 13.76 -10.87 -3.75
C PRO A 267 12.75 -9.73 -3.85
N ILE A 268 11.57 -9.87 -3.22
CA ILE A 268 10.48 -8.89 -3.33
C ILE A 268 10.51 -7.99 -2.10
N SER A 269 10.76 -6.69 -2.30
CA SER A 269 10.88 -5.69 -1.23
C SER A 269 9.66 -5.61 -0.31
N SER A 270 8.44 -5.80 -0.85
CA SER A 270 7.21 -5.81 -0.03
C SER A 270 7.09 -7.04 0.86
N VAL A 271 7.60 -8.19 0.41
CA VAL A 271 7.64 -9.42 1.22
C VAL A 271 8.69 -9.26 2.32
N ALA A 272 9.92 -8.84 1.98
CA ALA A 272 10.97 -8.55 2.94
C ALA A 272 10.54 -7.50 3.98
N GLY A 273 9.90 -6.43 3.52
CA GLY A 273 9.36 -5.36 4.36
C GLY A 273 8.28 -5.86 5.32
N LEU A 274 7.43 -6.80 4.91
CA LEU A 274 6.46 -7.42 5.80
C LEU A 274 7.15 -8.25 6.89
N TRP A 275 8.11 -9.12 6.54
CA TRP A 275 8.89 -9.88 7.53
C TRP A 275 9.61 -8.96 8.53
N LYS A 276 10.26 -7.91 8.03
CA LYS A 276 10.91 -6.88 8.84
C LYS A 276 9.93 -6.19 9.79
N SER A 277 8.72 -5.90 9.33
CA SER A 277 7.68 -5.25 10.14
C SER A 277 7.26 -6.15 11.31
N TRP A 278 7.28 -7.47 11.13
CA TRP A 278 7.10 -8.48 12.19
C TRP A 278 8.36 -8.76 13.02
N HIS A 279 9.39 -7.91 12.91
CA HIS A 279 10.65 -7.98 13.64
C HIS A 279 11.51 -9.22 13.37
N PHE A 280 11.30 -9.91 12.24
CA PHE A 280 12.22 -10.96 11.82
C PHE A 280 13.45 -10.36 11.12
N PRO A 281 14.67 -10.67 11.58
CA PRO A 281 15.88 -10.36 10.82
C PRO A 281 15.92 -11.21 9.52
N PRO A 282 16.61 -10.73 8.47
CA PRO A 282 16.65 -11.41 7.17
C PRO A 282 17.03 -12.90 7.25
N GLU A 283 18.02 -13.23 8.09
CA GLU A 283 18.55 -14.58 8.24
C GLU A 283 17.52 -15.54 8.85
N GLU A 284 16.75 -15.06 9.83
CA GLU A 284 15.71 -15.86 10.49
C GLU A 284 14.47 -15.99 9.59
N ALA A 285 14.02 -14.88 9.01
CA ALA A 285 12.88 -14.85 8.12
C ALA A 285 13.05 -15.78 6.92
N THR A 286 14.27 -15.96 6.43
CA THR A 286 14.57 -16.86 5.32
C THR A 286 14.14 -18.30 5.62
N GLY A 287 14.44 -18.82 6.81
CA GLY A 287 14.04 -20.17 7.20
C GLY A 287 12.51 -20.32 7.29
N TRP A 288 11.83 -19.35 7.91
CA TRP A 288 10.38 -19.33 8.00
C TRP A 288 9.70 -19.19 6.63
N TYR A 289 10.23 -18.33 5.76
CA TYR A 289 9.72 -18.10 4.42
C TYR A 289 9.87 -19.35 3.53
N GLN A 290 11.04 -20.00 3.54
CA GLN A 290 11.28 -21.25 2.81
C GLN A 290 10.44 -22.40 3.32
N ALA A 291 10.12 -22.39 4.62
CA ALA A 291 9.16 -23.31 5.20
C ALA A 291 7.71 -22.91 4.92
N GLU A 292 7.41 -21.93 4.07
CA GLU A 292 6.06 -21.51 3.68
C GLU A 292 5.20 -21.03 4.86
N PHE A 293 5.79 -20.29 5.80
CA PHE A 293 5.04 -19.56 6.82
C PHE A 293 4.77 -18.13 6.37
N THR A 294 3.62 -17.59 6.78
CA THR A 294 3.43 -16.14 6.81
C THR A 294 4.20 -15.53 8.00
N PRO A 295 4.57 -14.25 7.96
CA PRO A 295 5.25 -13.59 9.09
C PRO A 295 4.46 -13.65 10.40
N LYS A 296 3.12 -13.57 10.32
CA LYS A 296 2.25 -13.72 11.49
C LYS A 296 2.34 -15.12 12.09
N GLU A 297 2.19 -16.17 11.28
CA GLU A 297 2.28 -17.55 11.78
C GLU A 297 3.68 -17.84 12.33
N ALA A 298 4.73 -17.40 11.62
CA ALA A 298 6.11 -17.50 12.07
C ALA A 298 6.29 -16.83 13.44
N SER A 299 5.72 -15.64 13.64
CA SER A 299 5.75 -14.95 14.94
C SER A 299 5.08 -15.79 16.03
N ASP A 300 3.90 -16.33 15.76
CA ASP A 300 3.17 -17.18 16.72
C ASP A 300 4.00 -18.42 17.12
N TRP A 301 4.65 -19.10 16.17
CA TRP A 301 5.48 -20.29 16.43
C TRP A 301 6.85 -19.96 17.06
N ALA A 302 7.53 -18.92 16.60
CA ALA A 302 8.81 -18.47 17.16
C ALA A 302 8.66 -18.02 18.62
N ASN A 303 7.58 -17.30 18.94
CA ASN A 303 7.24 -16.91 20.32
C ASN A 303 6.92 -18.10 21.24
N ALA A 304 6.61 -19.26 20.66
CA ALA A 304 6.44 -20.51 21.39
C ALA A 304 7.74 -21.35 21.46
N GLY A 305 8.84 -20.85 20.89
CA GLY A 305 10.17 -21.47 20.98
C GLY A 305 10.45 -22.55 19.95
N PHE A 306 9.66 -22.63 18.87
CA PHE A 306 9.86 -23.60 17.79
C PHE A 306 10.72 -23.03 16.67
N SER A 307 11.54 -23.88 16.04
CA SER A 307 12.17 -23.56 14.76
C SER A 307 11.18 -23.68 13.59
N PRO A 308 11.49 -23.11 12.41
CA PRO A 308 10.69 -23.30 11.20
C PRO A 308 10.42 -24.78 10.88
N GLU A 309 11.45 -25.63 10.97
CA GLU A 309 11.36 -27.06 10.68
C GLU A 309 10.53 -27.82 11.71
N GLU A 310 10.64 -27.46 12.99
CA GLU A 310 9.84 -28.06 14.06
C GLU A 310 8.36 -27.70 13.91
N ALA A 311 8.08 -26.42 13.70
CA ALA A 311 6.72 -25.93 13.46
C ALA A 311 6.09 -26.61 12.24
N ARG A 312 6.84 -26.73 11.14
CA ARG A 312 6.34 -27.39 9.90
C ARG A 312 6.01 -28.86 10.14
N LYS A 313 6.87 -29.60 10.83
CA LYS A 313 6.61 -31.01 11.23
C LYS A 313 5.38 -31.17 12.11
N LEU A 314 5.08 -30.19 12.96
CA LEU A 314 3.89 -30.19 13.81
C LEU A 314 2.62 -29.92 12.99
N ILE A 315 2.66 -28.97 12.06
CA ILE A 315 1.56 -28.69 11.12
C ILE A 315 1.26 -29.93 10.26
N GLU A 316 2.28 -30.61 9.75
CA GLU A 316 2.12 -31.87 9.00
C GLU A 316 1.46 -32.99 9.82
N ARG A 317 1.59 -32.93 11.15
CA ARG A 317 0.91 -33.85 12.10
C ARG A 317 -0.48 -33.37 12.51
N GLY A 318 -0.98 -32.29 11.94
CA GLY A 318 -2.31 -31.74 12.20
C GLY A 318 -2.38 -30.73 13.35
N VAL A 319 -1.24 -30.25 13.87
CA VAL A 319 -1.22 -29.22 14.91
C VAL A 319 -1.23 -27.85 14.25
N SER A 320 -2.38 -27.16 14.31
CA SER A 320 -2.59 -25.90 13.60
C SER A 320 -2.09 -24.64 14.33
N HIS A 321 -1.82 -24.73 15.64
CA HIS A 321 -1.42 -23.57 16.44
C HIS A 321 -0.53 -23.95 17.64
N PRO A 322 0.53 -23.17 17.96
CA PRO A 322 1.46 -23.49 19.05
C PRO A 322 0.86 -23.39 20.45
N SER A 323 -0.28 -22.69 20.61
CA SER A 323 -0.98 -22.59 21.91
C SER A 323 -1.46 -23.93 22.46
N LEU A 324 -1.43 -25.01 21.66
CA LEU A 324 -1.77 -26.36 22.08
C LEU A 324 -0.66 -27.01 22.95
N PHE A 325 0.49 -26.37 23.11
CA PHE A 325 1.63 -26.84 23.91
C PHE A 325 1.90 -26.01 25.17
N LYS A 326 1.06 -25.01 25.48
CA LYS A 326 1.12 -24.21 26.71
C LYS A 326 0.06 -24.68 27.71
#